data_AF-A0A1Q7E2Z2-F1
#
_entry.id   AF-A0A1Q7E2Z2-F1
#
_cell.length_a   1.000
_cell.length_b   1.000
_cell.length_c   1.000
_cell.angle_alpha   90.00
_cell.angle_beta   90.00
_cell.angle_gamma   90.00
#
_symmetry.space_group_name_H-M   'P 1'
#
loop_
_entity.id
_entity.type
_entity.pdbx_description
1 polymer ?
#
loop_
_entity_poly.entity_id
_entity_poly.type
_entity_poly.pdbx_seq_one_letter_code
_entity_poly.pdbx_strand_id
1 'polypeptide(L)' 'MMLTAIFPRGARREAVTVQDLGTQSTTLNHDPATLRHVAVTGGAAGPAHLWLDALGRLRKVELPKRHIMAERRPAN' A
#
# COMPACT_ATOMS: atom_id res chain seq x y z
N MET A 1 -2.63 -1.31 -13.96
CA MET A 1 -1.39 -1.29 -14.78
C MET A 1 -0.43 -2.35 -14.25
N MET A 2 0.21 -3.13 -15.12
CA MET A 2 1.24 -4.11 -14.74
C MET A 2 2.59 -3.40 -14.59
N LEU A 3 3.32 -3.68 -13.51
CA LEU A 3 4.65 -3.14 -13.21
C LEU A 3 5.58 -4.27 -12.78
N THR A 4 6.89 -4.06 -12.91
CA THR A 4 7.90 -4.95 -12.31
C THR A 4 8.31 -4.40 -10.96
N ALA A 5 8.01 -5.14 -9.89
CA ALA A 5 8.54 -4.87 -8.56
C ALA A 5 9.98 -5.40 -8.46
N ILE A 6 10.89 -4.58 -7.95
CA ILE A 6 12.28 -4.95 -7.69
C ILE A 6 12.42 -5.15 -6.18
N PHE A 7 12.91 -6.32 -5.76
CA PHE A 7 13.21 -6.65 -4.37
C PHE A 7 14.73 -6.74 -4.19
N PRO A 8 15.42 -5.63 -3.85
CA PRO A 8 16.89 -5.58 -3.86
C PRO A 8 17.51 -6.61 -2.92
N ARG A 9 16.93 -6.78 -1.73
CA ARG A 9 17.44 -7.68 -0.68
C ARG A 9 17.34 -9.17 -1.03
N GLY A 10 16.54 -9.53 -2.04
CA GLY A 10 16.38 -10.91 -2.48
C GLY A 10 16.83 -11.17 -3.91
N ALA A 11 17.48 -10.17 -4.56
CA ALA A 11 17.84 -10.21 -5.99
C ALA A 11 16.69 -10.67 -6.91
N ARG A 12 15.43 -10.39 -6.52
CA ARG A 12 14.22 -10.88 -7.19
C ARG A 12 13.48 -9.75 -7.88
N ARG A 13 12.92 -10.04 -9.05
CA ARG A 13 11.97 -9.18 -9.76
C ARG A 13 10.66 -9.94 -9.92
N GLU A 14 9.54 -9.28 -9.71
CA GLU A 14 8.22 -9.89 -9.89
C GLU A 14 7.30 -8.98 -10.68
N ALA A 15 6.47 -9.57 -11.54
CA ALA A 15 5.37 -8.87 -12.16
C ALA A 15 4.25 -8.67 -11.13
N VAL A 16 3.82 -7.43 -10.95
CA VAL A 16 2.74 -7.04 -10.05
C VAL A 16 1.74 -6.16 -10.78
N THR A 17 0.46 -6.33 -10.47
CA THR A 17 -0.60 -5.47 -10.97
C THR A 17 -0.89 -4.40 -9.93
N VAL A 18 -0.90 -3.14 -10.37
CA VAL A 18 -1.32 -1.99 -9.56
C VAL A 18 -2.69 -1.54 -10.03
N GLN A 19 -3.65 -1.46 -9.10
CA GLN A 19 -5.00 -0.98 -9.34
C GLN A 19 -5.31 0.17 -8.36
N ASP A 20 -5.65 1.33 -8.91
CA ASP A 20 -6.22 2.44 -8.13
C ASP A 20 -7.72 2.13 -7.91
N LEU A 21 -8.12 2.01 -6.64
CA LEU A 21 -9.49 1.74 -6.21
C LEU A 21 -10.24 3.04 -5.88
N GLY A 22 -9.63 4.18 -6.14
CA GLY A 22 -10.18 5.50 -5.86
C GLY A 22 -10.01 5.90 -4.41
N THR A 23 -10.76 6.93 -4.02
CA THR A 23 -10.73 7.47 -2.66
C THR A 23 -11.70 6.71 -1.77
N GLN A 24 -11.24 6.26 -0.60
CA GLN A 24 -12.02 5.47 0.35
C GLN A 24 -11.82 5.96 1.79
N SER A 25 -12.83 5.73 2.63
CA SER A 25 -12.77 5.98 4.07
C SER A 25 -11.95 4.88 4.75
N THR A 26 -11.12 5.28 5.71
CA THR A 26 -10.31 4.40 6.55
C THR A 26 -9.98 5.11 7.86
N THR A 27 -9.13 4.49 8.68
CA THR A 27 -8.53 5.13 9.85
C THR A 27 -7.03 5.30 9.65
N LEU A 28 -6.49 6.38 10.20
CA LEU A 28 -5.06 6.65 10.28
C LEU A 28 -4.74 7.18 11.67
N ASN A 29 -3.92 6.45 12.43
CA ASN A 29 -3.61 6.71 13.83
C ASN A 29 -4.87 6.90 14.70
N HIS A 30 -5.88 6.03 14.49
CA HIS A 30 -7.22 6.07 15.12
C HIS A 30 -8.16 7.18 14.65
N ASP A 31 -7.69 8.13 13.84
CA ASP A 31 -8.54 9.18 13.30
C ASP A 31 -9.19 8.74 11.98
N PRO A 32 -10.48 9.05 11.74
CA PRO A 32 -11.10 8.86 10.44
C PRO A 32 -10.35 9.65 9.36
N ALA A 33 -10.06 8.99 8.24
CA ALA A 33 -9.34 9.59 7.13
C ALA A 33 -9.92 9.13 5.79
N THR A 34 -9.88 10.04 4.81
CA THR A 34 -10.28 9.76 3.44
C THR A 34 -9.02 9.76 2.58
N LEU A 35 -8.62 8.58 2.09
CA LEU A 35 -7.34 8.37 1.42
C LEU A 35 -7.55 7.64 0.10
N ARG A 36 -6.63 7.86 -0.86
CA ARG A 36 -6.64 7.10 -2.11
C ARG A 36 -6.11 5.70 -1.86
N HIS A 37 -6.90 4.70 -2.19
CA HIS A 37 -6.60 3.30 -1.98
C HIS A 37 -6.06 2.67 -3.26
N VAL A 38 -4.84 2.16 -3.21
CA VAL A 38 -4.19 1.45 -4.30
C VAL A 38 -3.91 0.01 -3.87
N ALA A 39 -4.42 -0.96 -4.63
CA ALA A 39 -4.12 -2.37 -4.44
C ALA A 39 -2.96 -2.78 -5.35
N VAL A 40 -1.97 -3.46 -4.76
CA VAL A 40 -0.88 -4.12 -5.47
C VAL A 40 -1.08 -5.62 -5.32
N THR A 41 -1.26 -6.32 -6.43
CA THR A 41 -1.52 -7.77 -6.47
C THR A 41 -0.52 -8.49 -7.36
N GLY A 42 -0.43 -9.81 -7.20
CA GLY A 42 0.63 -10.61 -7.84
C GLY A 42 1.91 -10.67 -6.99
N GLY A 43 2.93 -11.35 -7.52
CA GLY A 43 4.16 -11.65 -6.79
C GLY A 43 3.98 -12.64 -5.62
N ALA A 44 5.06 -13.31 -5.22
CA ALA A 44 5.00 -14.32 -4.15
C ALA A 44 4.74 -13.69 -2.76
N ALA A 45 5.01 -12.39 -2.61
CA ALA A 45 4.75 -11.63 -1.39
C ALA A 45 3.24 -11.54 -1.05
N GLY A 46 2.37 -11.71 -2.04
CA GLY A 46 0.93 -11.57 -1.88
C GLY A 46 0.46 -10.11 -1.98
N PRO A 47 -0.85 -9.86 -1.80
CA PRO A 47 -1.43 -8.55 -1.99
C PRO A 47 -0.93 -7.54 -0.95
N ALA A 48 -0.84 -6.29 -1.36
CA ALA A 48 -0.59 -5.14 -0.50
C ALA A 48 -1.61 -4.04 -0.79
N HIS A 49 -2.12 -3.40 0.26
CA HIS A 49 -2.99 -2.23 0.15
C HIS A 49 -2.21 -0.99 0.59
N LEU A 50 -2.17 0.01 -0.28
CA LEU A 50 -1.48 1.27 -0.07
C LEU A 50 -2.51 2.38 0.04
N TRP A 51 -2.37 3.23 1.05
CA TRP A 51 -3.25 4.36 1.30
C TRP A 51 -2.44 5.65 1.21
N LEU A 52 -2.80 6.48 0.23
CA LEU A 52 -2.07 7.69 -0.15
C LEU A 52 -2.90 8.94 0.21
N ASP A 53 -2.23 10.01 0.65
CA ASP A 53 -2.89 11.31 0.78
C ASP A 53 -3.10 11.99 -0.59
N ALA A 54 -3.74 13.16 -0.59
CA ALA A 54 -4.02 13.93 -1.80
C ALA A 54 -2.77 14.34 -2.60
N LEU A 55 -1.59 14.34 -1.95
CA LEU A 55 -0.29 14.64 -2.57
C LEU A 55 0.44 13.35 -3.00
N GLY A 56 -0.22 12.19 -2.92
CA GLY A 56 0.36 10.90 -3.28
C GLY A 56 1.34 10.34 -2.23
N ARG A 57 1.40 10.89 -1.02
CA ARG A 57 2.33 10.41 0.02
C ARG A 57 1.74 9.20 0.72
N LEU A 58 2.57 8.16 0.91
CA LEU A 58 2.16 6.95 1.63
C LEU A 58 1.90 7.23 3.11
N ARG A 59 0.66 7.00 3.54
CA ARG A 59 0.20 7.18 4.92
C ARG A 59 -0.06 5.86 5.63
N LYS A 60 -0.53 4.84 4.93
CA LYS A 60 -0.79 3.53 5.52
C LYS A 60 -0.53 2.41 4.52
N VAL A 61 -0.02 1.29 5.02
CA VAL A 61 0.18 0.05 4.26
C VAL A 61 -0.40 -1.11 5.04
N GLU A 62 -1.06 -2.01 4.32
CA GLU A 62 -1.56 -3.27 4.85
C GLU A 62 -1.07 -4.42 3.98
N LEU A 63 -0.59 -5.47 4.63
CA LEU A 63 -0.14 -6.72 4.02
C LEU A 63 -1.04 -7.86 4.56
N PRO A 64 -2.23 -8.10 3.97
CA PRO A 64 -3.24 -8.98 4.55
C PRO A 64 -2.73 -10.41 4.78
N LYS A 65 -1.94 -10.94 3.85
CA LYS A 65 -1.32 -12.27 3.95
C LYS A 65 -0.42 -12.43 5.18
N ARG A 66 0.11 -11.32 5.72
CA ARG A 66 1.01 -11.30 6.88
C ARG A 66 0.32 -10.77 8.14
N HIS A 67 -0.94 -10.34 8.06
CA HIS A 67 -1.67 -9.65 9.13
C HIS A 67 -0.89 -8.45 9.70
N ILE A 68 -0.17 -7.74 8.84
CA ILE A 68 0.63 -6.56 9.23
C ILE A 68 -0.01 -5.32 8.64
N MET A 69 -0.15 -4.30 9.49
CA MET A 69 -0.54 -2.95 9.12
C MET A 69 0.48 -1.98 9.70
N ALA A 70 0.86 -0.96 8.92
CA ALA A 70 1.71 0.12 9.38
C ALA A 70 1.14 1.46 8.94
N GLU A 71 1.17 2.43 9.84
CA GLU A 71 0.64 3.77 9.66
C GLU A 71 1.74 4.80 9.92
N ARG A 72 1.78 5.83 9.07
CA ARG A 72 2.74 6.92 9.20
C ARG A 72 2.35 7.77 10.41
N ARG A 73 3.26 7.87 11.37
CA ARG A 73 3.10 8.77 12.50
C ARG A 73 3.03 10.24 12.05
N PRO A 74 2.31 11.10 12.79
CA PRO A 74 2.38 12.54 12.61
C PRO A 74 3.83 13.04 12.71
N ALA A 75 4.14 14.13 12.02
CA ALA A 75 5.36 14.86 12.30
C ALA A 75 5.19 15.56 13.65
N ASN A 76 6.02 15.20 14.63
CA ASN A 76 6.11 15.92 15.90
C ASN A 76 6.85 17.24 15.71
#